data_AF-A0A534GL84-F1
#
_entry.id   AF-A0A534GL84-F1
#
_cell.length_a   1.000
_cell.length_b   1.000
_cell.length_c   1.000
_cell.angle_alpha   90.00
_cell.angle_beta   90.00
_cell.angle_gamma   90.00
#
_symmetry.space_group_name_H-M   'P 1'
#
loop_
_entity.id
_entity.type
_entity.pdbx_description
1 polymer ?
#
loop_
_entity_poly.entity_id
_entity_poly.type
_entity_poly.pdbx_seq_one_letter_code
_entity_poly.pdbx_strand_id
1 'polypeptide(L)'
;MVIAHSKLTAQGQISVPAEVRKRLGVGPGSVVEWDEQNDQVVVRRAGRYTWEDVRRALFPGKVPTKPPADVKEGIRAYIRKRHARR
;
A
#
# COMPACT_ATOMS: atom_id res chain seq x y z
N MET A 1 14.05 -8.39 -12.39
CA MET A 1 14.23 -9.85 -12.50
C MET A 1 12.87 -10.48 -12.73
N VAL A 2 12.72 -11.32 -13.74
CA VAL A 2 11.45 -12.05 -13.98
C VAL A 2 11.32 -13.17 -12.94
N ILE A 3 10.19 -13.25 -12.26
CA ILE A 3 9.97 -14.20 -11.15
C ILE A 3 9.18 -15.45 -11.58
N ALA A 4 8.44 -15.39 -12.68
CA ALA A 4 7.76 -16.52 -13.30
C ALA A 4 7.28 -16.17 -14.72
N HIS A 5 6.97 -17.19 -15.51
CA HIS A 5 6.28 -17.07 -16.79
C HIS A 5 4.98 -17.87 -16.74
N SER A 6 3.93 -17.36 -17.36
CA SER A 6 2.65 -18.05 -17.51
C SER A 6 2.25 -18.08 -18.97
N LYS A 7 1.68 -19.20 -19.41
CA LYS A 7 1.13 -19.34 -20.76
C LYS A 7 -0.34 -18.93 -20.78
N LEU A 8 -0.73 -18.19 -21.80
CA LEU A 8 -2.13 -17.89 -22.10
C LEU A 8 -2.81 -19.13 -22.68
N THR A 9 -3.92 -19.55 -22.10
CA THR A 9 -4.73 -20.65 -22.62
C THR A 9 -5.52 -20.20 -23.85
N ALA A 10 -6.11 -21.15 -24.59
CA ALA A 10 -6.98 -20.85 -25.72
C ALA A 10 -8.21 -20.00 -25.33
N GLN A 11 -8.61 -20.06 -24.06
CA GLN A 11 -9.72 -19.30 -23.49
C GLN A 11 -9.29 -17.91 -22.98
N GLY A 12 -8.03 -17.52 -23.18
CA GLY A 12 -7.52 -16.21 -22.73
C GLY A 12 -7.25 -16.16 -21.21
N GLN A 13 -7.02 -17.30 -20.56
CA GLN A 13 -6.74 -17.34 -19.12
C GLN A 13 -5.25 -17.57 -18.86
N ILE A 14 -4.75 -17.05 -17.74
CA ILE A 14 -3.42 -17.37 -17.22
C ILE A 14 -3.54 -17.96 -15.82
N SER A 15 -2.69 -18.95 -15.54
CA SER A 15 -2.52 -19.44 -14.17
C SER A 15 -1.54 -18.54 -13.42
N VAL A 16 -1.81 -18.27 -12.14
CA VAL A 16 -0.88 -17.54 -11.26
C VAL A 16 0.08 -18.56 -10.62
N PRO A 17 1.40 -18.54 -10.90
CA PRO A 17 2.35 -19.49 -10.34
C PRO A 17 2.46 -19.41 -8.81
N ALA A 18 2.81 -20.52 -8.17
CA ALA A 18 2.77 -20.62 -6.70
C ALA A 18 3.62 -19.55 -5.98
N GLU A 19 4.81 -19.27 -6.49
CA GLU A 19 5.69 -18.23 -5.94
C GLU A 19 5.09 -16.83 -6.07
N VAL A 20 4.44 -16.55 -7.21
CA VAL A 20 3.74 -15.28 -7.45
C VAL A 20 2.53 -15.12 -6.53
N ARG A 21 1.74 -16.19 -6.33
CA ARG A 21 0.61 -16.18 -5.39
C ARG A 21 1.03 -15.85 -3.97
N LYS A 22 2.13 -16.46 -3.49
CA LYS A 22 2.68 -16.19 -2.16
C LYS A 22 3.08 -14.73 -1.99
N ARG A 23 3.77 -14.16 -2.98
CA ARG A 23 4.22 -12.75 -2.95
C ARG A 23 3.07 -11.75 -3.04
N LEU A 24 2.07 -12.02 -3.89
CA LEU A 24 0.87 -11.18 -4.00
C LEU A 24 -0.12 -11.37 -2.84
N GLY A 25 0.04 -12.42 -2.04
CA GLY A 25 -0.88 -12.76 -0.96
C GLY A 25 -2.28 -13.12 -1.46
N VAL A 26 -2.37 -13.86 -2.57
CA VAL A 26 -3.63 -14.28 -3.20
C VAL A 26 -3.82 -15.79 -3.11
N GLY A 27 -5.06 -16.22 -2.86
CA GLY A 27 -5.50 -17.61 -2.83
C GLY A 27 -6.83 -17.82 -3.58
N PRO A 28 -7.44 -19.01 -3.49
CA PRO A 28 -8.77 -19.25 -4.06
C PRO A 28 -9.79 -18.19 -3.61
N GLY A 29 -10.56 -17.64 -4.55
CA GLY A 29 -11.54 -16.58 -4.28
C GLY A 29 -10.95 -15.17 -4.11
N SER A 30 -9.63 -15.00 -4.17
CA SER A 30 -9.03 -13.67 -4.19
C SER A 30 -9.29 -12.97 -5.52
N VAL A 31 -9.51 -11.66 -5.46
CA VAL A 31 -9.65 -10.80 -6.64
C VAL A 31 -8.33 -10.08 -6.89
N VAL A 32 -7.93 -10.00 -8.15
CA VAL A 32 -6.80 -9.18 -8.62
C VAL A 32 -7.33 -8.08 -9.51
N GLU A 33 -6.64 -6.95 -9.52
CA GLU A 33 -6.90 -5.82 -10.41
C GLU A 33 -5.70 -5.60 -11.33
N TRP A 34 -5.99 -5.13 -12.54
CA TRP A 34 -5.03 -4.75 -13.56
C TRP A 34 -4.99 -3.23 -13.61
N ASP A 35 -3.80 -2.67 -13.51
CA ASP A 35 -3.57 -1.23 -13.43
C ASP A 35 -2.48 -0.83 -14.43
N GLU A 36 -2.55 0.38 -14.97
CA GLU A 36 -1.58 0.88 -15.93
C GLU A 36 -0.69 1.93 -15.26
N GLN A 37 0.62 1.67 -15.22
CA GLN A 37 1.59 2.54 -14.58
C GLN A 37 2.83 2.66 -15.45
N ASN A 38 3.11 3.88 -15.94
CA ASN A 38 4.32 4.20 -16.71
C ASN A 38 4.53 3.23 -17.89
N ASP A 39 3.52 3.07 -18.75
CA ASP A 39 3.50 2.15 -19.89
C ASP A 39 3.66 0.66 -19.52
N GLN A 40 3.43 0.31 -18.25
CA GLN A 40 3.43 -1.07 -17.77
C GLN A 40 2.05 -1.47 -17.27
N VAL A 41 1.65 -2.69 -17.61
CA VAL A 41 0.48 -3.33 -17.01
C VAL A 41 0.91 -4.04 -15.74
N VAL A 42 0.36 -3.61 -14.61
CA VAL A 42 0.65 -4.12 -13.27
C VAL A 42 -0.54 -4.92 -12.75
N VAL A 43 -0.26 -6.09 -12.19
CA VAL A 43 -1.26 -6.89 -11.47
C VAL A 43 -1.06 -6.72 -9.98
N ARG A 44 -2.11 -6.36 -9.27
CA ARG A 44 -2.11 -6.25 -7.80
C ARG A 44 -3.31 -6.96 -7.20
N ARG A 45 -3.20 -7.37 -5.93
CA ARG A 45 -4.35 -7.88 -5.18
C ARG A 45 -5.36 -6.74 -5.05
N ALA A 46 -6.60 -6.96 -5.49
CA ALA A 46 -7.65 -5.96 -5.36
C ALA A 46 -7.93 -5.73 -3.88
N GLY A 47 -7.58 -4.52 -3.41
CA GLY A 47 -7.90 -4.07 -2.07
C GLY A 47 -9.36 -3.66 -2.01
N ARG A 48 -10.15 -4.24 -1.08
CA ARG A 48 -11.53 -3.79 -0.85
C ARG A 48 -11.60 -2.37 -0.29
N TYR A 49 -10.55 -1.96 0.43
CA TYR A 49 -10.45 -0.68 1.09
C TYR A 49 -9.09 -0.08 0.79
N THR A 50 -9.09 1.20 0.44
CA THR A 50 -7.88 2.00 0.35
C THR A 50 -7.38 2.35 1.75
N TRP A 51 -6.13 2.81 1.84
CA TRP A 51 -5.62 3.37 3.09
C TRP A 51 -6.47 4.55 3.58
N GLU A 52 -7.01 5.34 2.67
CA GLU A 52 -7.89 6.46 3.01
C GLU A 52 -9.21 5.99 3.63
N ASP A 53 -9.78 4.89 3.11
CA ASP A 53 -10.98 4.28 3.68
C ASP A 53 -10.73 3.80 5.11
N VAL A 54 -9.61 3.12 5.34
CA VAL A 54 -9.18 2.66 6.66
C VAL A 54 -8.96 3.84 7.60
N ARG A 55 -8.23 4.87 7.13
CA ARG A 55 -7.97 6.08 7.90
C ARG A 55 -9.27 6.80 8.28
N ARG A 56 -10.23 6.91 7.35
CA ARG A 56 -11.54 7.53 7.61
C ARG A 56 -12.37 6.72 8.60
N ALA A 57 -12.32 5.39 8.52
CA ALA A 57 -13.02 4.50 9.46
C ALA A 57 -12.42 4.57 10.89
N LEU A 58 -11.08 4.63 11.01
CA LEU A 58 -10.40 4.66 12.30
C LEU A 58 -10.34 6.07 12.93
N PHE A 59 -10.36 7.12 12.11
CA PHE A 59 -10.28 8.52 12.56
C PHE A 59 -11.45 9.36 12.02
N PRO A 60 -12.71 9.02 12.34
CA PRO A 60 -13.86 9.79 11.90
C PRO A 60 -13.78 11.21 12.47
N GLY A 61 -13.80 12.23 11.60
CA GLY A 61 -13.91 13.64 11.99
C GLY A 61 -12.62 14.36 12.41
N LYS A 62 -11.43 13.77 12.27
CA LYS A 62 -10.17 14.47 12.54
C LYS A 62 -9.35 14.66 11.27
N VAL A 63 -9.70 15.68 10.49
CA VAL A 63 -8.74 16.26 9.55
C VAL A 63 -7.67 16.94 10.42
N PRO A 64 -6.38 16.61 10.27
CA PRO A 64 -5.34 17.41 10.91
C PRO A 64 -5.47 18.83 10.35
N THR A 65 -5.97 19.76 11.16
CA THR A 65 -6.02 21.19 10.81
C THR A 65 -4.63 21.82 10.76
N LYS A 66 -3.63 21.09 11.24
CA LYS A 66 -2.23 21.51 11.22
C LYS A 66 -1.52 20.88 10.01
N PRO A 67 -0.71 21.66 9.28
CA PRO A 67 0.18 21.11 8.26
C PRO A 67 1.05 20.00 8.88
N PRO A 68 1.51 19.02 8.06
CA PRO A 68 2.39 17.98 8.54
C PRO A 68 3.56 18.62 9.29
N ALA A 69 3.70 18.27 10.57
CA ALA A 69 4.71 18.88 11.41
C ALA A 69 6.10 18.57 10.85
N ASP A 70 6.98 19.58 10.75
CA ASP A 70 8.38 19.34 10.48
C ASP A 70 8.94 18.50 11.65
N VAL A 71 9.22 17.23 11.35
CA VAL A 71 9.71 16.26 12.33
C VAL A 71 11.00 16.75 12.99
N LYS A 72 11.90 17.40 12.24
CA LYS A 72 13.16 17.94 12.78
C LYS A 72 12.92 19.13 13.70
N GLU A 73 11.94 19.97 13.38
CA GLU A 73 11.57 21.08 14.26
C GLU A 73 10.92 20.58 15.55
N GLY A 74 10.03 19.58 15.44
CA GLY A 74 9.40 18.93 16.59
C GLY A 74 10.42 18.31 17.55
N ILE A 75 11.43 17.61 17.02
CA ILE A 75 12.54 17.06 17.81
C ILE A 75 13.33 18.18 18.51
N ARG A 76 13.69 19.25 17.78
CA ARG A 76 14.41 20.40 18.36
C ARG A 76 13.62 21.09 19.47
N ALA A 77 12.30 21.23 19.33
CA ALA A 77 11.45 21.82 20.36
C ALA A 77 11.37 20.93 21.62
N TYR A 78 11.24 19.61 21.43
CA TYR A 78 11.22 18.64 22.53
C TYR A 78 12.54 18.65 23.33
N ILE A 79 13.69 18.61 22.64
CA ILE A 79 15.01 18.65 23.28
C ILE A 79 15.16 19.94 24.09
N ARG A 80 14.86 21.12 23.51
CA ARG A 80 14.94 22.41 24.22
C ARG A 80 14.07 22.42 25.49
N LYS A 81 12.83 21.95 25.40
CA LYS A 81 11.90 21.88 26.55
C LYS A 81 12.39 20.92 27.65
N ARG A 82 13.06 19.82 27.27
CA ARG A 82 13.63 18.85 28.20
C ARG A 82 14.83 19.41 28.96
N HIS A 83 15.69 20.18 28.30
CA HIS A 83 16.87 20.79 28.92
C HIS A 83 16.55 22.07 29.71
N ALA A 84 15.46 22.77 29.39
CA ALA A 84 15.01 23.96 30.14
C ALA A 84 14.36 23.65 31.50
N ARG A 85 14.21 22.37 31.87
CA ARG A 85 13.68 21.92 33.17
C ARG A 85 14.79 21.50 34.15
N ARG A 86 16.04 21.72 33.77
CA ARG A 86 17.24 21.58 34.61
C ARG A 86 17.77 22.96 34.92
#